data_AF-A0A6P0HRV2-F1
#
_entry.id   AF-A0A6P0HRV2-F1
#
_cell.length_a   1.000
_cell.length_b   1.000
_cell.length_c   1.000
_cell.angle_alpha   90.00
_cell.angle_beta   90.00
_cell.angle_gamma   90.00
#
_symmetry.space_group_name_H-M   'P 1'
#
loop_
_entity.id
_entity.type
_entity.pdbx_description
1 polymer ?
#
loop_
_entity_poly.entity_id
_entity_poly.type
_entity_poly.pdbx_seq_one_letter_code
_entity_poly.pdbx_strand_id
1 'polypeptide(L)'
;MLRKRKLREVFTNHTKPLYPWMKNLSSKVYQYAFINLGEAFKRFFQGLGKRPRFKKKGKSDSFTIDNCGKPIELNGWNHKLPFIGMVKTYEQE
;
A
#
# COMPACT_ATOMS: atom_id res chain seq x y z
N MET A 1 13.68 -15.21 9.52
CA MET A 1 12.73 -14.16 9.09
C MET A 1 13.19 -12.83 9.68
N LEU A 2 13.65 -11.86 8.86
CA LEU A 2 14.06 -10.53 9.37
C LEU A 2 12.89 -9.91 10.15
N ARG A 3 13.11 -9.51 11.41
CA ARG A 3 12.10 -8.77 12.18
C ARG A 3 11.68 -7.53 11.37
N LYS A 4 10.36 -7.33 11.17
CA LYS A 4 9.77 -6.23 10.41
C LYS A 4 10.39 -4.85 10.73
N ARG A 5 10.83 -4.65 11.99
CA ARG A 5 11.53 -3.44 12.44
C ARG A 5 12.86 -3.19 11.70
N LYS A 6 13.70 -4.22 11.57
CA LYS A 6 15.05 -4.10 10.98
C LYS A 6 14.98 -3.74 9.49
N LEU A 7 14.00 -4.28 8.77
CA LEU A 7 13.77 -3.94 7.37
C LEU A 7 13.39 -2.46 7.19
N ARG A 8 12.52 -1.94 8.07
CA ARG A 8 12.12 -0.53 8.04
C ARG A 8 13.28 0.40 8.36
N GLU A 9 14.10 0.03 9.33
CA GLU A 9 15.28 0.79 9.73
C GLU A 9 16.29 0.90 8.59
N VAL A 10 16.65 -0.24 7.97
CA VAL A 10 17.54 -0.27 6.81
C VAL A 10 16.97 0.56 5.65
N PHE A 11 15.69 0.42 5.34
CA PHE A 11 15.06 1.20 4.28
C PHE A 11 15.07 2.71 4.58
N THR A 12 14.76 3.10 5.81
CA THR A 12 14.69 4.51 6.21
C THR A 12 16.06 5.19 6.17
N ASN A 13 17.11 4.47 6.56
CA ASN A 13 18.45 5.04 6.66
C ASN A 13 19.21 5.01 5.33
N HIS A 14 19.03 3.97 4.51
CA HIS A 14 19.84 3.78 3.30
C HIS A 14 19.08 4.02 2.00
N THR A 15 17.80 3.64 1.91
CA THR A 15 17.05 3.69 0.65
C THR A 15 16.23 4.97 0.52
N LYS A 16 15.48 5.34 1.55
CA LYS A 16 14.60 6.52 1.55
C LYS A 16 15.33 7.83 1.21
N PRO A 17 16.57 8.09 1.68
CA PRO A 17 17.28 9.33 1.34
C PRO A 17 17.62 9.45 -0.14
N LEU A 18 17.75 8.33 -0.86
CA LEU A 18 18.03 8.30 -2.30
C LEU A 18 16.81 8.71 -3.15
N TYR A 19 15.61 8.79 -2.55
CA TYR A 19 14.36 9.10 -3.24
C TYR A 19 13.63 10.27 -2.57
N PRO A 20 14.03 11.53 -2.85
CA PRO A 20 13.48 12.71 -2.19
C PRO A 20 11.95 12.84 -2.27
N TRP A 21 11.34 12.40 -3.38
CA TRP A 21 9.88 12.41 -3.58
C TRP A 21 9.12 11.59 -2.51
N MET A 22 9.76 10.60 -1.89
CA MET A 22 9.14 9.80 -0.82
C MET A 22 8.88 10.60 0.45
N LYS A 23 9.48 11.80 0.61
CA LYS A 23 9.19 12.69 1.76
C LYS A 23 7.74 13.21 1.73
N ASN A 24 7.16 13.33 0.54
CA ASN A 24 5.78 13.81 0.35
C ASN A 24 4.74 12.71 0.58
N LEU A 25 5.19 11.47 0.81
CA LEU A 25 4.32 10.31 1.00
C LEU A 25 4.21 9.95 2.47
N SER A 26 3.05 9.43 2.85
CA SER A 26 2.85 8.85 4.18
C SER A 26 3.85 7.72 4.43
N SER A 27 4.34 7.66 5.68
CA SER A 27 5.21 6.58 6.13
C SER A 27 4.59 5.19 5.99
N LYS A 28 3.27 5.13 5.85
CA LYS A 28 2.50 3.91 5.72
C LYS A 28 2.66 3.25 4.36
N VAL A 29 2.90 4.02 3.30
CA VAL A 29 3.04 3.49 1.93
C VAL A 29 4.10 2.38 1.87
N TYR A 30 5.31 2.64 2.37
CA TYR A 30 6.37 1.63 2.39
C TYR A 30 6.14 0.54 3.45
N GLN A 31 5.44 0.86 4.56
CA GLN A 31 5.11 -0.15 5.57
C GLN A 31 4.19 -1.23 4.99
N TYR A 32 3.13 -0.85 4.28
CA TYR A 32 2.26 -1.82 3.60
C TYR A 32 2.97 -2.53 2.46
N ALA A 33 3.84 -1.85 1.72
CA ALA A 33 4.65 -2.52 0.69
C ALA A 33 5.43 -3.69 1.29
N PHE A 34 6.05 -3.52 2.47
CA PHE A 34 6.77 -4.60 3.15
C PHE A 34 5.85 -5.68 3.72
N ILE A 35 4.69 -5.31 4.27
CA ILE A 35 3.71 -6.28 4.81
C ILE A 35 3.20 -7.18 3.67
N ASN A 36 2.72 -6.57 2.59
CA ASN A 36 2.15 -7.28 1.45
C ASN A 36 3.20 -8.15 0.75
N LEU A 37 4.45 -7.65 0.62
CA LEU A 37 5.54 -8.43 0.06
C LEU A 37 5.89 -9.64 0.93
N GLY A 38 5.94 -9.45 2.26
CA GLY A 38 6.20 -10.53 3.21
C GLY A 38 5.12 -11.61 3.17
N GLU A 39 3.85 -11.22 3.07
CA GLU A 39 2.74 -12.14 2.92
C GLU A 39 2.78 -12.89 1.58
N ALA A 40 3.06 -12.18 0.48
CA ALA A 40 3.15 -12.78 -0.84
C ALA A 40 4.25 -13.86 -0.91
N PHE A 41 5.42 -13.60 -0.31
CA PHE A 41 6.47 -14.61 -0.20
C PHE A 41 6.11 -15.75 0.74
N LYS A 42 5.42 -15.48 1.86
CA LYS A 42 4.92 -16.55 2.75
C LYS A 42 4.01 -17.51 1.97
N ARG A 43 3.06 -16.99 1.18
CA ARG A 43 2.16 -17.78 0.34
C ARG A 43 2.90 -18.55 -0.75
N PHE A 44 3.91 -17.94 -1.38
CA PHE A 44 4.77 -18.59 -2.36
C PHE A 44 5.49 -19.81 -1.78
N PHE A 45 6.13 -19.66 -0.61
CA PHE A 45 6.82 -20.79 0.04
C PHE A 45 5.87 -21.88 0.55
N GLN A 46 4.60 -21.54 0.81
CA GLN A 46 3.56 -22.52 1.14
C GLN A 46 2.96 -23.19 -0.11
N GLY A 47 3.38 -22.85 -1.32
CA GLY A 47 2.80 -23.38 -2.56
C GLY A 47 1.40 -22.85 -2.88
N LEU A 48 0.88 -21.89 -2.09
CA LEU A 48 -0.47 -21.31 -2.26
C LEU A 48 -0.53 -20.23 -3.36
N GLY A 49 0.60 -19.89 -3.97
CA GLY A 49 0.67 -18.84 -4.96
C GLY A 49 1.96 -18.89 -5.78
N LYS A 50 1.92 -18.22 -6.93
CA LYS A 50 3.09 -18.05 -7.81
C LYS A 50 4.08 -17.06 -7.19
N ARG A 51 5.31 -17.04 -7.70
CA ARG A 51 6.35 -16.08 -7.28
C ARG A 51 5.80 -14.65 -7.35
N PRO A 52 5.98 -13.82 -6.30
CA PRO A 52 5.53 -12.43 -6.32
C PRO A 52 6.16 -11.66 -7.48
N ARG A 53 5.36 -10.84 -8.16
CA ARG A 53 5.77 -9.96 -9.27
C ARG A 53 5.34 -8.54 -8.95
N PHE A 54 6.00 -7.56 -9.56
CA PHE A 54 5.55 -6.17 -9.47
C PHE A 54 4.13 -6.01 -10.02
N LYS A 55 3.33 -5.17 -9.37
CA LYS A 55 1.96 -4.88 -9.80
C LYS A 55 2.00 -4.13 -11.14
N LYS A 56 1.28 -4.62 -12.14
CA LYS A 56 1.11 -3.93 -13.42
C LYS A 56 0.20 -2.72 -13.20
N LYS A 57 0.68 -1.53 -13.56
CA LYS A 57 -0.13 -0.30 -13.55
C LYS A 57 -1.19 -0.34 -14.66
N GLY A 58 -2.35 0.27 -14.44
CA GLY A 58 -3.45 0.33 -15.41
C GLY A 58 -4.26 -0.96 -15.52
N LYS A 59 -3.95 -1.98 -14.69
CA LYS A 59 -4.71 -3.23 -14.63
C LYS A 59 -5.04 -3.54 -13.18
N SER A 60 -6.31 -3.41 -12.82
CA SER A 60 -6.81 -3.62 -11.46
C SER A 60 -6.07 -2.77 -10.44
N ASP A 61 -5.96 -1.47 -10.72
CA ASP A 61 -5.36 -0.51 -9.80
C ASP A 61 -6.19 -0.45 -8.51
N SER A 62 -5.51 -0.30 -7.39
CA SER A 62 -6.13 -0.29 -6.06
C SER A 62 -5.56 0.86 -5.28
N PHE A 63 -6.42 1.52 -4.52
CA PHE A 63 -6.04 2.55 -3.58
C PHE A 63 -6.36 2.07 -2.18
N THR A 64 -5.47 2.36 -1.23
CA THR A 64 -5.65 1.95 0.16
C THR A 64 -5.42 3.16 1.04
N ILE A 65 -6.41 3.44 1.89
CA ILE A 65 -6.31 4.42 2.96
C ILE A 65 -6.17 3.69 4.28
N ASP A 66 -5.42 4.30 5.19
CA ASP A 66 -5.33 3.80 6.55
C ASP A 66 -6.48 4.32 7.40
N ASN A 67 -6.98 3.47 8.30
CA ASN A 67 -8.00 3.81 9.30
C ASN A 67 -7.49 4.80 10.38
N CYS A 68 -6.41 5.52 10.12
CA CYS A 68 -5.85 6.53 11.03
C CYS A 68 -6.28 7.96 10.64
N GLY A 69 -6.99 8.13 9.53
CA GLY A 69 -7.50 9.42 9.05
C GLY A 69 -8.96 9.66 9.42
N LYS A 70 -9.51 10.76 8.91
CA LYS A 70 -10.97 10.97 8.92
C LYS A 70 -11.62 9.84 8.11
N PRO A 71 -12.71 9.22 8.61
CA PRO A 71 -13.52 8.32 7.82
C PRO A 71 -13.91 8.97 6.48
N ILE A 72 -13.95 8.16 5.42
CA ILE A 72 -14.48 8.63 4.14
C ILE A 72 -15.98 8.47 4.22
N GLU A 73 -16.70 9.59 4.08
CA GLU A 73 -18.15 9.60 3.99
C GLU A 73 -18.58 8.98 2.66
N LEU A 74 -19.37 7.92 2.72
CA LEU A 74 -19.83 7.20 1.54
C LEU A 74 -21.17 7.76 1.07
N ASN A 75 -21.14 8.88 0.36
CA ASN A 75 -22.36 9.51 -0.17
C ASN A 75 -22.71 8.96 -1.57
N GLY A 76 -23.53 7.91 -1.63
CA GLY A 76 -24.04 7.35 -2.89
C GLY A 76 -22.95 6.68 -3.73
N TRP A 77 -22.86 7.01 -5.03
CA TRP A 77 -21.91 6.35 -5.95
C TRP A 77 -20.59 7.08 -6.17
N ASN A 78 -20.43 8.30 -5.62
CA ASN A 78 -19.24 9.12 -5.84
C ASN A 78 -18.62 9.49 -4.50
N HIS A 79 -17.37 9.08 -4.27
CA HIS A 79 -16.66 9.38 -3.03
C HIS A 79 -15.42 10.20 -3.29
N LYS A 80 -15.16 11.18 -2.43
CA LYS A 80 -13.97 12.03 -2.50
C LYS A 80 -12.83 11.35 -1.75
N LEU A 81 -11.87 10.79 -2.50
CA LEU A 81 -10.69 10.15 -1.95
C LEU A 81 -9.51 11.13 -1.89
N PRO A 82 -8.63 11.02 -0.87
CA PRO A 82 -7.38 11.79 -0.82
C PRO A 82 -6.50 11.50 -2.06
N PHE A 83 -5.80 12.52 -2.57
CA PHE A 83 -4.85 12.47 -3.70
C PHE A 83 -5.43 12.15 -5.10
N ILE A 84 -6.42 11.26 -5.20
CA ILE A 84 -7.02 10.82 -6.46
C ILE A 84 -8.32 11.53 -6.82
N GLY A 85 -8.96 12.23 -5.86
CA GLY A 85 -10.17 13.02 -6.11
C GLY A 85 -11.45 12.19 -6.08
N MET A 86 -12.44 12.55 -6.90
CA MET A 86 -13.73 11.86 -6.95
C MET A 86 -13.61 10.51 -7.67
N VAL A 87 -14.05 9.45 -7.03
CA VAL A 87 -14.05 8.08 -7.58
C VAL A 87 -15.45 7.50 -7.51
N LYS A 88 -15.83 6.77 -8.57
CA LYS A 88 -17.07 6.00 -8.62
C LYS A 88 -16.88 4.63 -8.00
N THR A 89 -17.75 4.27 -7.08
CA THR A 89 -17.78 2.97 -6.41
C THR A 89 -19.21 2.41 -6.44
N TYR A 90 -19.33 1.10 -6.27
CA TYR A 90 -20.61 0.40 -6.23
C TYR A 90 -21.12 0.18 -4.80
N GLU A 91 -20.33 0.57 -3.80
CA GLU A 91 -20.66 0.43 -2.38
C GLU A 91 -21.62 1.57 -2.01
N GLN A 92 -22.87 1.20 -1.70
CA GLN A 92 -23.86 2.07 -1.07
C GLN A 92 -23.89 1.72 0.44
N GLU A 93 -24.06 2.72 1.31
CA GLU A 93 -24.11 2.56 2.78
C GLU A 93 -25.00 1.42 3.27
#